data_AF-A0A1H0ITX8-F1
#
_entry.id   AF-A0A1H0ITX8-F1
#
_cell.length_a   1.000
_cell.length_b   1.000
_cell.length_c   1.000
_cell.angle_alpha   90.00
_cell.angle_beta   90.00
_cell.angle_gamma   90.00
#
_symmetry.space_group_name_H-M   'P 1'
#
loop_
_entity.id
_entity.type
_entity.pdbx_description
1 polymer ?
#
loop_
_entity_poly.entity_id
_entity_poly.type
_entity_poly.pdbx_seq_one_letter_code
_entity_poly.pdbx_strand_id
1 'polypeptide(L)'
;MVRRSPRTREQMMAVVAAWDLEPLAPYPGPHARWRCLCRRCGNVATPTYASMITRGKKNVCRECDRAHRRATFLADHDEMVEVFLAHGFEPIGPYPGNDAPWPSVHLACGRPCAPYPSNVKSRGGGCESCARETRGRNRQVDPKVAAAIMRAGNLEPLVPYPTSGKPWLCHCLVCGAHVRPTYDNIKAGVGGCRPCGRYGLDWDGPAMVYVLVHPTHWP
;
A
#
# COMPACT_ATOMS: atom_id res chain seq x y z
N MET A 1 -10.78 -33.71 -21.93
CA MET A 1 -10.57 -35.04 -22.52
C MET A 1 -9.07 -35.37 -22.55
N VAL A 2 -8.74 -36.56 -22.03
CA VAL A 2 -7.51 -37.37 -22.19
C VAL A 2 -6.20 -36.88 -21.56
N ARG A 3 -5.97 -37.36 -20.33
CA ARG A 3 -4.65 -37.60 -19.71
C ARG A 3 -4.02 -38.84 -20.33
N ARG A 4 -3.01 -38.74 -21.19
CA ARG A 4 -2.20 -39.90 -21.59
C ARG A 4 -0.75 -39.47 -21.78
N SER A 5 0.17 -40.08 -21.03
CA SER A 5 1.56 -40.22 -21.48
C SER A 5 1.51 -40.65 -22.95
N PRO A 6 2.38 -40.14 -23.85
CA PRO A 6 2.33 -40.47 -25.27
C PRO A 6 2.33 -41.98 -25.40
N ARG A 7 1.30 -42.52 -26.06
CA ARG A 7 1.17 -43.98 -26.23
C ARG A 7 1.97 -44.47 -27.41
N THR A 8 2.34 -43.59 -28.34
CA THR A 8 3.15 -43.91 -29.52
C THR A 8 4.20 -42.82 -29.78
N ARG A 9 5.26 -43.20 -30.50
CA ARG A 9 6.33 -42.28 -30.94
C ARG A 9 5.78 -41.10 -31.73
N GLU A 10 4.77 -41.33 -32.57
CA GLU A 10 4.12 -40.31 -33.39
C GLU A 10 3.44 -39.22 -32.55
N GLN A 11 2.68 -39.61 -31.52
CA GLN A 11 2.03 -38.66 -30.60
C GLN A 11 3.04 -37.80 -29.85
N MET A 12 4.16 -38.40 -29.44
CA MET A 12 5.26 -37.69 -28.80
C MET A 12 5.89 -36.67 -29.75
N MET A 13 6.17 -37.06 -31.00
CA MET A 13 6.75 -36.16 -32.00
C MET A 13 5.78 -35.01 -32.35
N ALA A 14 4.47 -35.27 -32.37
CA ALA A 14 3.46 -34.22 -32.57
C ALA A 14 3.49 -33.17 -31.44
N VAL A 15 3.66 -33.59 -30.18
CA VAL A 15 3.83 -32.66 -29.06
C VAL A 15 5.09 -31.81 -29.25
N VAL A 16 6.23 -32.42 -29.61
CA VAL A 16 7.49 -31.69 -29.82
C VAL A 16 7.36 -30.69 -30.97
N ALA A 17 6.74 -31.10 -32.08
CA ALA A 17 6.48 -30.24 -33.23
C ALA A 17 5.56 -29.06 -32.89
N ALA A 18 4.54 -29.26 -32.05
CA ALA A 18 3.66 -28.19 -31.58
C ALA A 18 4.38 -27.10 -30.75
N TRP A 19 5.60 -27.37 -30.28
CA TRP A 19 6.46 -26.39 -29.61
C TRP A 19 7.50 -25.73 -30.53
N ASP A 20 7.41 -25.98 -31.85
CA ASP A 20 8.40 -25.62 -32.87
C ASP A 20 9.78 -26.20 -32.60
N LEU A 21 9.82 -27.43 -32.09
CA LEU A 21 11.04 -28.15 -31.79
C LEU A 21 11.26 -29.32 -32.74
N GLU A 22 12.52 -29.59 -33.02
CA GLU A 22 12.96 -30.73 -33.80
C GLU A 22 13.99 -31.54 -33.00
N PRO A 23 13.69 -32.80 -32.61
CA PRO A 23 14.62 -33.63 -31.87
C PRO A 23 15.95 -33.84 -32.59
N LEU A 24 17.05 -33.56 -31.90
CA LEU A 24 18.41 -33.82 -32.38
C LEU A 24 18.99 -35.13 -31.82
N ALA A 25 18.25 -35.78 -30.92
CA ALA A 25 18.64 -37.02 -30.26
C ALA A 25 17.41 -37.92 -30.04
N PRO A 26 17.59 -39.24 -29.86
CA PRO A 26 16.52 -40.14 -29.45
C PRO A 26 15.84 -39.67 -28.16
N TYR A 27 14.57 -40.05 -27.97
CA TYR A 27 13.80 -39.67 -26.79
C TYR A 27 14.45 -40.22 -25.50
N PRO A 28 14.86 -39.35 -24.56
CA PRO A 28 15.64 -39.76 -23.39
C PRO A 28 14.76 -40.11 -22.17
N GLY A 29 13.43 -40.11 -22.32
CA GLY A 29 12.48 -40.27 -21.21
C GLY A 29 11.85 -38.94 -20.74
N PRO A 30 10.80 -39.00 -19.90
CA PRO A 30 9.90 -37.86 -19.66
C PRO A 30 10.53 -36.71 -18.87
N HIS A 31 11.45 -37.02 -17.96
CA HIS A 31 12.11 -36.04 -17.09
C HIS A 31 13.54 -35.71 -17.51
N ALA A 32 14.08 -36.43 -18.50
CA ALA A 32 15.40 -36.18 -19.03
C ALA A 32 15.38 -34.98 -20.00
N ARG A 33 16.52 -34.29 -20.08
CA ARG A 33 16.71 -33.14 -20.98
C ARG A 33 16.82 -33.65 -22.41
N TRP A 34 15.87 -33.28 -23.26
CA TRP A 34 15.83 -33.69 -24.66
C TRP A 34 16.39 -32.59 -25.55
N ARG A 35 17.55 -32.83 -26.18
CA ARG A 35 18.15 -31.90 -27.14
C ARG A 35 17.28 -31.77 -28.38
N CYS A 36 16.74 -30.58 -28.60
CA CYS A 36 15.93 -30.26 -29.77
C CYS A 36 16.40 -28.94 -30.40
N LEU A 37 16.41 -28.83 -31.72
CA LEU A 37 16.56 -27.57 -32.43
C LEU A 37 15.26 -26.78 -32.30
N CYS A 38 15.32 -25.54 -31.85
CA CYS A 38 14.18 -24.64 -31.85
C CYS A 38 14.06 -23.95 -33.21
N ARG A 39 13.00 -24.26 -33.97
CA ARG A 39 12.78 -23.67 -35.30
C ARG A 39 12.45 -22.19 -35.26
N ARG A 40 11.99 -21.67 -34.11
CA ARG A 40 11.71 -20.24 -33.92
C ARG A 40 12.96 -19.38 -33.82
N CYS A 41 14.01 -19.86 -33.16
CA CYS A 41 15.21 -19.04 -32.89
C CYS A 41 16.54 -19.69 -33.30
N GLY A 42 16.51 -20.88 -33.91
CA GLY A 42 17.70 -21.63 -34.33
C GLY A 42 18.56 -22.23 -33.21
N ASN A 43 18.27 -21.92 -31.94
CA ASN A 43 19.05 -22.42 -30.81
C ASN A 43 18.68 -23.85 -30.42
N VAL A 44 19.65 -24.59 -29.87
CA VAL A 44 19.39 -25.90 -29.26
C VAL A 44 18.70 -25.70 -27.90
N ALA A 45 17.44 -26.10 -27.82
CA ALA A 45 16.68 -26.19 -26.58
C ALA A 45 16.90 -27.55 -25.90
N THR A 46 16.85 -27.55 -24.56
CA THR A 46 16.92 -28.76 -23.73
C THR A 46 15.71 -28.90 -22.80
N PRO A 47 14.48 -28.92 -23.33
CA PRO A 47 13.27 -29.15 -22.54
C PRO A 47 13.20 -30.58 -22.00
N THR A 48 12.35 -30.80 -21.00
CA THR A 48 11.90 -32.15 -20.65
C THR A 48 10.54 -32.40 -21.30
N TYR A 49 10.26 -33.62 -21.73
CA TYR A 49 8.98 -33.92 -22.36
C TYR A 49 7.80 -33.69 -21.40
N ALA A 50 7.97 -34.00 -20.11
CA ALA A 50 7.01 -33.68 -19.07
C ALA A 50 6.64 -32.19 -19.05
N SER A 51 7.62 -31.30 -19.27
CA SER A 51 7.37 -29.86 -19.29
C SER A 51 6.61 -29.35 -20.52
N MET A 52 6.62 -30.10 -21.62
CA MET A 52 5.89 -29.77 -22.86
C MET A 52 4.40 -30.07 -22.76
N ILE A 53 4.02 -31.05 -21.93
CA ILE A 53 2.63 -31.46 -21.72
C ILE A 53 1.99 -30.76 -20.52
N THR A 54 2.77 -30.05 -19.70
CA THR A 54 2.26 -29.23 -18.59
C THR A 54 1.55 -27.99 -19.12
N ARG A 55 0.32 -27.74 -18.64
CA ARG A 55 -0.45 -26.52 -18.98
C ARG A 55 0.19 -25.25 -18.40
N GLY A 56 0.04 -24.14 -19.12
CA GLY A 56 0.41 -22.80 -18.65
C GLY A 56 1.83 -22.34 -18.99
N LYS A 57 2.69 -23.20 -19.54
CA LYS A 57 3.96 -22.72 -20.12
C LYS A 57 3.71 -21.99 -21.42
N LYS A 58 4.36 -20.83 -21.59
CA LYS A 58 4.34 -20.06 -22.84
C LYS A 58 5.48 -20.46 -23.78
N ASN A 59 6.61 -20.91 -23.23
CA ASN A 59 7.78 -21.32 -23.98
C ASN A 59 8.54 -22.46 -23.27
N VAL A 60 9.09 -23.39 -24.05
CA VAL A 60 9.98 -24.46 -23.58
C VAL A 60 11.44 -24.25 -23.99
N CYS A 61 11.68 -23.44 -25.03
CA CYS A 61 13.01 -22.94 -25.38
C CYS A 61 13.38 -21.75 -24.47
N ARG A 62 14.52 -21.82 -23.79
CA ARG A 62 14.98 -20.79 -22.83
C ARG A 62 15.16 -19.41 -23.47
N GLU A 63 15.69 -19.36 -24.69
CA GLU A 63 15.93 -18.08 -25.38
C GLU A 63 14.63 -17.45 -25.86
N CYS A 64 13.71 -18.24 -26.42
CA CYS A 64 12.37 -17.74 -26.75
C CYS A 64 11.59 -17.31 -25.49
N ASP A 65 11.75 -18.03 -24.38
CA ASP A 65 11.15 -17.66 -23.10
C ASP A 65 11.71 -16.35 -22.53
N ARG A 66 13.03 -16.16 -22.60
CA ARG A 66 13.70 -14.90 -22.23
C ARG A 66 13.22 -13.74 -23.11
N ALA A 67 13.17 -13.93 -24.42
CA ALA A 67 12.69 -12.92 -25.36
C ALA A 67 11.23 -12.55 -25.08
N HIS A 68 10.37 -13.55 -24.85
CA HIS A 68 8.98 -13.31 -24.47
C HIS A 68 8.86 -12.53 -23.16
N ARG A 69 9.57 -12.94 -22.10
CA ARG A 69 9.55 -12.23 -20.82
C ARG A 69 10.07 -10.81 -20.92
N ARG A 70 11.10 -10.57 -21.74
CA ARG A 70 11.61 -9.21 -22.02
C ARG A 70 10.56 -8.37 -22.74
N ALA A 71 9.90 -8.92 -23.76
CA ALA A 71 8.84 -8.22 -24.48
C ALA A 71 7.66 -7.87 -23.56
N THR A 72 7.21 -8.82 -22.74
CA THR A 72 6.15 -8.56 -21.73
C THR A 72 6.59 -7.50 -20.74
N PHE A 73 7.82 -7.55 -20.22
CA PHE A 73 8.33 -6.55 -19.29
C PHE A 73 8.39 -5.14 -19.89
N LEU A 74 8.75 -5.03 -21.18
CA LEU A 74 8.75 -3.74 -21.90
C LEU A 74 7.33 -3.24 -22.15
N ALA A 75 6.40 -4.12 -22.50
CA ALA A 75 4.99 -3.74 -22.62
C ALA A 75 4.43 -3.27 -21.28
N ASP A 76 4.70 -4.00 -20.19
CA ASP A 76 4.32 -3.62 -18.84
C ASP A 76 4.96 -2.28 -18.44
N HIS A 77 6.21 -2.02 -18.87
CA HIS A 77 6.89 -0.76 -18.65
C HIS A 77 6.14 0.41 -19.31
N ASP A 78 5.87 0.30 -20.60
CA ASP A 78 5.27 1.39 -21.38
C ASP A 78 3.83 1.66 -20.95
N GLU A 79 3.03 0.61 -20.72
CA GLU A 79 1.69 0.74 -20.12
C GLU A 79 1.76 1.46 -18.77
N MET A 80 2.78 1.15 -17.96
CA MET A 80 2.93 1.78 -16.66
C MET A 80 3.41 3.22 -16.71
N VAL A 81 4.21 3.59 -17.69
CA VAL A 81 4.56 5.00 -17.94
C VAL A 81 3.28 5.80 -18.24
N GLU A 82 2.40 5.29 -19.11
CA GLU A 82 1.14 5.96 -19.45
C GLU A 82 0.25 6.18 -18.22
N VAL A 83 0.11 5.16 -17.37
CA VAL A 83 -0.65 5.25 -16.12
C VAL A 83 -0.06 6.32 -15.18
N PHE A 84 1.26 6.38 -15.05
CA PHE A 84 1.92 7.37 -14.19
C PHE A 84 1.69 8.79 -14.71
N LEU A 85 1.87 9.01 -16.02
CA LEU A 85 1.68 10.31 -16.64
C LEU A 85 0.23 10.79 -16.51
N ALA A 86 -0.75 9.90 -16.72
CA ALA A 86 -2.17 10.20 -16.55
C ALA A 86 -2.52 10.64 -15.11
N HIS A 87 -1.76 10.17 -14.12
CA HIS A 87 -1.90 10.56 -12.71
C HIS A 87 -0.96 11.68 -12.28
N GLY A 88 -0.25 12.33 -13.21
CA GLY A 88 0.58 13.49 -12.92
C GLY A 88 1.97 13.13 -12.39
N PHE A 89 2.48 11.95 -12.70
CA PHE A 89 3.82 11.50 -12.30
C PHE A 89 4.66 11.17 -13.54
N GLU A 90 5.85 11.74 -13.63
CA GLU A 90 6.84 11.40 -14.66
C GLU A 90 7.85 10.40 -14.07
N PRO A 91 7.81 9.11 -14.47
CA PRO A 91 8.70 8.10 -13.92
C PRO A 91 10.15 8.28 -14.40
N ILE A 92 11.10 7.90 -13.53
CA ILE A 92 12.54 7.98 -13.78
C ILE A 92 13.12 6.56 -13.74
N GLY A 93 13.68 6.14 -14.87
CA GLY A 93 14.33 4.83 -15.01
C GLY A 93 13.34 3.67 -15.24
N PRO A 94 13.82 2.43 -15.25
CA PRO A 94 13.02 1.27 -15.62
C PRO A 94 11.95 0.95 -14.58
N TYR A 95 10.77 0.58 -15.07
CA TYR A 95 9.66 0.05 -14.28
C TYR A 95 10.11 -1.06 -13.31
N PRO A 96 10.00 -0.86 -11.99
CA PRO A 96 10.55 -1.79 -11.01
C PRO A 96 9.58 -2.93 -10.63
N GLY A 97 8.37 -2.96 -11.20
CA GLY A 97 7.27 -3.85 -10.79
C GLY A 97 6.28 -3.15 -9.85
N ASN A 98 5.15 -3.81 -9.56
CA ASN A 98 4.03 -3.18 -8.83
C ASN A 98 4.30 -2.91 -7.34
N ASP A 99 5.20 -3.68 -6.74
CA ASP A 99 5.43 -3.73 -5.30
C ASP A 99 6.70 -2.99 -4.86
N ALA A 100 7.26 -2.19 -5.76
CA ALA A 100 8.42 -1.35 -5.49
C ALA A 100 8.09 0.12 -5.79
N PRO A 101 8.60 1.08 -5.00
CA PRO A 101 8.42 2.49 -5.30
C PRO A 101 9.14 2.84 -6.60
N TRP A 102 8.47 3.54 -7.51
CA TRP A 102 9.06 3.97 -8.77
C TRP A 102 9.47 5.44 -8.68
N PRO A 103 10.77 5.77 -8.63
CA PRO A 103 11.23 7.16 -8.64
C PRO A 103 10.55 7.96 -9.74
N SER A 104 10.01 9.13 -9.41
CA SER A 104 9.19 9.94 -10.31
C SER A 104 9.27 11.43 -9.95
N VAL A 105 8.90 12.31 -10.87
CA VAL A 105 8.62 13.73 -10.59
C VAL A 105 7.12 13.94 -10.59
N HIS A 106 6.57 14.60 -9.57
CA HIS A 106 5.17 15.00 -9.59
C HIS A 106 5.00 16.25 -10.47
N LEU A 107 4.32 16.10 -11.60
CA LEU A 107 4.21 17.11 -12.65
C LEU A 107 3.59 18.43 -12.16
N ALA A 108 2.65 18.38 -11.21
CA ALA A 108 2.00 19.60 -10.73
C ALA A 108 2.88 20.43 -9.77
N CYS A 109 3.85 19.83 -9.07
CA CYS A 109 4.72 20.58 -8.14
C CYS A 109 6.22 20.52 -8.46
N GLY A 110 6.62 19.73 -9.45
CA GLY A 110 8.00 19.56 -9.91
C GLY A 110 8.92 18.83 -8.92
N ARG A 111 8.40 18.29 -7.82
CA ARG A 111 9.23 17.65 -6.79
C ARG A 111 9.42 16.15 -7.04
N PRO A 112 10.60 15.60 -6.68
CA PRO A 112 10.80 14.16 -6.71
C PRO A 112 9.89 13.47 -5.70
N CYS A 113 9.41 12.30 -6.10
CA CYS A 113 8.61 11.39 -5.30
C CYS A 113 8.85 9.96 -5.76
N ALA A 114 8.27 8.97 -5.08
CA ALA A 114 8.39 7.57 -5.49
C ALA A 114 7.10 6.81 -5.14
N PRO A 115 5.98 7.09 -5.84
CA PRO A 115 4.74 6.38 -5.57
C PRO A 115 4.86 4.91 -6.00
N TYR A 116 4.13 4.04 -5.29
CA TYR A 116 4.03 2.62 -5.66
C TYR A 116 3.10 2.48 -6.88
N PRO A 117 3.50 1.76 -7.93
CA PRO A 117 2.64 1.56 -9.10
C PRO A 117 1.29 0.92 -8.78
N SER A 118 1.23 0.01 -7.81
CA SER A 118 -0.03 -0.55 -7.29
C SER A 118 -0.97 0.50 -6.69
N ASN A 119 -0.44 1.52 -6.01
CA ASN A 119 -1.22 2.63 -5.46
C ASN A 119 -1.66 3.62 -6.55
N VAL A 120 -0.81 3.88 -7.54
CA VAL A 120 -1.17 4.71 -8.69
C VAL A 120 -2.32 4.07 -9.46
N LYS A 121 -2.24 2.77 -9.78
CA LYS A 121 -3.32 2.02 -10.45
C LYS A 121 -4.66 2.07 -9.70
N SER A 122 -4.62 1.86 -8.39
CA SER A 122 -5.85 1.63 -7.61
C SER A 122 -6.50 2.91 -7.09
N ARG A 123 -5.71 3.98 -6.84
CA ARG A 123 -6.18 5.20 -6.16
C ARG A 123 -5.69 6.49 -6.82
N GLY A 124 -4.99 6.41 -7.94
CA GLY A 124 -4.32 7.54 -8.59
C GLY A 124 -3.05 8.02 -7.90
N GLY A 125 -2.63 7.36 -6.82
CA GLY A 125 -1.42 7.72 -6.07
C GLY A 125 -1.57 9.01 -5.25
N GLY A 126 -0.45 9.71 -5.05
CA GLY A 126 -0.43 10.98 -4.34
C GLY A 126 0.98 11.49 -4.04
N CYS A 127 1.22 12.78 -4.25
CA CYS A 127 2.46 13.43 -3.84
C CYS A 127 2.41 13.75 -2.34
N GLU A 128 3.18 13.05 -1.51
CA GLU A 128 3.19 13.26 -0.05
C GLU A 128 3.54 14.71 0.34
N SER A 129 4.41 15.37 -0.43
CA SER A 129 4.72 16.78 -0.22
C SER A 129 3.49 17.68 -0.38
N CYS A 130 2.75 17.52 -1.47
CA CYS A 130 1.52 18.29 -1.72
C CYS A 130 0.42 17.93 -0.72
N ALA A 131 0.31 16.65 -0.34
CA ALA A 131 -0.63 16.20 0.67
C ALA A 131 -0.32 16.84 2.02
N ARG A 132 0.95 16.88 2.44
CA ARG A 132 1.40 17.52 3.68
C ARG A 132 1.12 19.02 3.68
N GLU A 133 1.37 19.72 2.58
CA GLU A 133 1.09 21.16 2.46
C GLU A 133 -0.42 21.44 2.51
N THR A 134 -1.23 20.65 1.83
CA THR A 134 -2.69 20.77 1.87
C THR A 134 -3.23 20.50 3.27
N ARG A 135 -2.77 19.44 3.94
CA ARG A 135 -3.10 19.17 5.35
C ARG A 135 -2.64 20.32 6.26
N GLY A 136 -1.48 20.92 5.99
CA GLY A 136 -0.94 22.07 6.72
C GLY A 136 -1.84 23.30 6.60
N ARG A 137 -2.24 23.67 5.37
CA ARG A 137 -3.19 24.76 5.11
C ARG A 137 -4.54 24.50 5.77
N ASN A 138 -5.08 23.29 5.64
CA ASN A 138 -6.38 22.93 6.23
C ASN A 138 -6.36 22.91 7.77
N ARG A 139 -5.18 22.81 8.39
CA ARG A 139 -4.99 22.91 9.85
C ARG A 139 -4.78 24.34 10.35
N GLN A 140 -4.58 25.32 9.46
CA GLN A 140 -4.51 26.71 9.88
C GLN A 140 -5.92 27.16 10.26
N VAL A 141 -6.13 27.35 11.55
CA VAL A 141 -7.35 27.92 12.10
C VAL A 141 -7.08 29.38 12.42
N ASP A 142 -7.95 30.27 11.96
CA ASP A 142 -7.91 31.67 12.36
C ASP A 142 -7.99 31.78 13.91
N PRO A 143 -7.04 32.46 14.58
CA PRO A 143 -7.03 32.58 16.03
C PRO A 143 -8.35 33.09 16.64
N LYS A 144 -9.09 33.95 15.94
CA LYS A 144 -10.39 34.48 16.39
C LYS A 144 -11.46 33.40 16.33
N VAL A 145 -11.48 32.59 15.25
CA VAL A 145 -12.40 31.44 15.12
C VAL A 145 -12.07 30.39 16.19
N ALA A 146 -10.79 30.14 16.44
CA ALA A 146 -10.36 29.24 17.50
C ALA A 146 -10.85 29.71 18.88
N ALA A 147 -10.66 31.00 19.19
CA ALA A 147 -11.09 31.58 20.46
C ALA A 147 -12.62 31.55 20.64
N ALA A 148 -13.39 31.79 19.57
CA ALA A 148 -14.84 31.69 19.61
C ALA A 148 -15.32 30.27 19.96
N ILE A 149 -14.67 29.24 19.40
CA ILE A 149 -14.98 27.83 19.75
C ILE A 149 -14.62 27.52 21.20
N MET A 150 -13.51 28.03 21.73
CA MET A 150 -13.17 27.85 23.15
C MET A 150 -14.23 28.47 24.06
N ARG A 151 -14.66 29.70 23.75
CA ARG A 151 -15.70 30.40 24.52
C ARG A 151 -17.05 29.68 24.46
N ALA A 152 -17.42 29.13 23.31
CA ALA A 152 -18.61 28.28 23.18
C ALA A 152 -18.53 27.02 24.07
N GLY A 153 -17.32 26.56 24.40
CA GLY A 153 -17.05 25.50 25.37
C GLY A 153 -16.87 25.98 26.82
N ASN A 154 -17.27 27.21 27.17
CA ASN A 154 -17.09 27.84 28.48
C ASN A 154 -15.63 27.98 28.93
N LEU A 155 -14.72 28.26 27.99
CA LEU A 155 -13.30 28.46 28.23
C LEU A 155 -12.85 29.79 27.63
N GLU A 156 -12.35 30.71 28.46
CA GLU A 156 -11.76 31.97 27.99
C GLU A 156 -10.25 31.79 27.79
N PRO A 157 -9.71 31.91 26.57
CA PRO A 157 -8.27 31.86 26.34
C PRO A 157 -7.53 33.01 27.02
N LEU A 158 -6.46 32.70 27.75
CA LEU A 158 -5.63 33.69 28.46
C LEU A 158 -4.35 34.08 27.70
N VAL A 159 -4.02 33.31 26.67
CA VAL A 159 -2.81 33.51 25.84
C VAL A 159 -3.17 33.40 24.36
N PRO A 160 -2.35 33.95 23.44
CA PRO A 160 -2.55 33.79 22.01
C PRO A 160 -2.69 32.32 21.59
N TYR A 161 -3.51 32.07 20.56
CA TYR A 161 -3.77 30.73 20.03
C TYR A 161 -2.46 30.05 19.58
N PRO A 162 -2.05 28.92 20.19
CA PRO A 162 -0.79 28.28 19.84
C PRO A 162 -0.92 27.50 18.52
N THR A 163 -1.69 26.41 18.50
CA THR A 163 -2.11 25.62 17.34
C THR A 163 -3.26 24.69 17.76
N SER A 164 -3.86 23.93 16.82
CA SER A 164 -5.04 23.08 17.08
C SER A 164 -4.81 21.99 18.13
N GLY A 165 -3.66 21.31 18.07
CA GLY A 165 -3.32 20.18 18.92
C GLY A 165 -2.45 20.53 20.14
N LYS A 166 -2.09 21.80 20.35
CA LYS A 166 -1.29 22.23 21.50
C LYS A 166 -2.18 22.61 22.69
N PRO A 167 -1.77 22.30 23.94
CA PRO A 167 -2.48 22.77 25.13
C PRO A 167 -2.58 24.30 25.14
N TRP A 168 -3.79 24.82 25.32
CA TRP A 168 -4.10 26.24 25.29
C TRP A 168 -4.57 26.70 26.65
N LEU A 169 -3.80 27.58 27.31
CA LEU A 169 -4.14 28.09 28.64
C LEU A 169 -5.44 28.90 28.60
N CYS A 170 -6.44 28.43 29.34
CA CYS A 170 -7.77 29.02 29.44
C CYS A 170 -8.23 29.13 30.89
N HIS A 171 -9.10 30.10 31.15
CA HIS A 171 -9.90 30.22 32.36
C HIS A 171 -11.27 29.57 32.12
N CYS A 172 -11.67 28.62 32.96
CA CYS A 172 -12.99 28.00 32.86
C CYS A 172 -14.06 28.95 33.39
N LEU A 173 -15.06 29.26 32.55
CA LEU A 173 -16.16 30.15 32.89
C LEU A 173 -17.23 29.48 33.77
N VAL A 174 -17.15 28.16 33.98
CA VAL A 174 -18.08 27.41 34.86
C VAL A 174 -17.56 27.32 36.28
N CYS A 175 -16.33 26.81 36.48
CA CYS A 175 -15.77 26.58 37.81
C CYS A 175 -14.62 27.52 38.21
N GLY A 176 -14.18 28.42 37.31
CA GLY A 176 -13.06 29.35 37.57
C GLY A 176 -11.66 28.72 37.49
N ALA A 177 -11.54 27.41 37.26
CA ALA A 177 -10.24 26.76 37.21
C ALA A 177 -9.42 27.17 35.96
N HIS A 178 -8.11 27.27 36.14
CA HIS A 178 -7.17 27.41 35.03
C HIS A 178 -6.89 26.03 34.43
N VAL A 179 -7.20 25.88 33.14
CA VAL A 179 -7.08 24.60 32.42
C VAL A 179 -6.30 24.77 31.12
N ARG A 180 -5.79 23.66 30.58
CA ARG A 180 -5.00 23.65 29.34
C ARG A 180 -5.52 22.67 28.29
N PRO A 181 -6.79 22.78 27.86
CA PRO A 181 -7.32 21.91 26.81
C PRO A 181 -6.71 22.23 25.45
N THR A 182 -6.79 21.28 24.52
CA THR A 182 -6.47 21.52 23.11
C THR A 182 -7.71 22.01 22.39
N TYR A 183 -7.52 22.87 21.38
CA TYR A 183 -8.63 23.31 20.53
C TYR A 183 -9.31 22.11 19.85
N ASP A 184 -8.54 21.11 19.40
CA ASP A 184 -9.09 19.90 18.76
C ASP A 184 -10.04 19.12 19.69
N ASN A 185 -9.76 19.04 20.99
CA ASN A 185 -10.66 18.39 21.95
C ASN A 185 -11.97 19.15 22.14
N ILE A 186 -11.91 20.49 22.19
CA ILE A 186 -13.13 21.32 22.31
C ILE A 186 -13.95 21.21 21.03
N LYS A 187 -13.32 21.31 19.87
CA LYS A 187 -13.97 21.17 18.56
C LYS A 187 -14.62 19.79 18.39
N ALA A 188 -13.99 18.73 18.88
CA ALA A 188 -14.52 17.38 18.83
C ALA A 188 -15.63 17.10 19.87
N GLY A 189 -15.92 18.06 20.76
CA GLY A 189 -16.96 17.90 21.79
C GLY A 189 -16.53 17.04 22.99
N VAL A 190 -15.24 16.73 23.13
CA VAL A 190 -14.71 15.94 24.26
C VAL A 190 -14.75 16.75 25.57
N GLY A 191 -14.72 18.08 25.47
CA GLY A 191 -14.64 19.01 26.59
C GLY A 191 -13.20 19.32 26.99
N GLY A 192 -13.02 20.27 27.93
CA GLY A 192 -11.67 20.75 28.27
C GLY A 192 -11.42 21.23 29.69
N CYS A 193 -12.46 21.31 30.52
CA CYS A 193 -12.31 21.49 31.95
C CYS A 193 -12.53 20.14 32.62
N ARG A 194 -11.46 19.51 33.12
CA ARG A 194 -11.54 18.22 33.81
C ARG A 194 -12.45 18.27 35.05
N PRO A 195 -12.39 19.31 35.91
CA PRO A 195 -13.36 19.48 37.00
C PRO A 195 -14.82 19.56 36.56
N CYS A 196 -15.11 20.16 35.40
CA CYS A 196 -16.49 20.25 34.87
C CYS A 196 -16.87 19.07 33.96
N GLY A 197 -15.95 18.12 33.73
CA GLY A 197 -16.17 17.01 32.81
C GLY A 197 -17.20 16.04 33.37
N ARG A 198 -18.10 15.56 32.52
CA ARG A 198 -19.14 14.57 32.90
C ARG A 198 -18.57 13.21 33.33
N TYR A 199 -17.29 12.96 33.04
CA TYR A 199 -16.58 11.73 33.39
C TYR A 199 -15.45 12.05 34.39
N GLY A 200 -15.51 11.45 35.57
CA GLY A 200 -14.58 11.67 36.68
C GLY A 200 -15.24 11.30 38.00
N LEU A 201 -14.46 11.31 39.08
CA LEU A 201 -15.03 11.30 40.42
C LEU A 201 -15.67 12.67 40.63
N ASP A 202 -16.97 12.68 40.91
CA ASP A 202 -17.63 13.85 41.48
C ASP A 202 -17.12 13.99 42.92
N TRP A 203 -16.29 15.00 43.17
CA TRP A 203 -15.69 15.21 44.48
C TRP A 203 -16.70 15.76 45.49
N ASP A 204 -17.79 16.37 45.00
CA ASP A 204 -18.86 16.95 45.81
C ASP A 204 -20.11 16.04 45.85
N GLY A 205 -20.11 14.97 45.04
CA GLY A 205 -21.18 13.98 44.95
C GLY A 205 -21.10 12.88 46.02
N PRO A 206 -22.21 12.17 46.27
CA PRO A 206 -22.21 11.06 47.21
C PRO A 206 -21.26 9.94 46.76
N ALA A 207 -20.32 9.57 47.63
CA ALA A 207 -19.39 8.47 47.38
C ALA A 207 -20.05 7.10 47.63
N MET A 208 -19.69 6.10 46.81
CA MET A 208 -20.04 4.70 47.03
C MET A 208 -18.83 3.95 47.59
N VAL A 209 -18.95 3.40 48.79
CA VAL A 209 -17.91 2.55 49.41
C VAL A 209 -18.22 1.10 49.12
N TYR A 210 -17.32 0.41 48.41
CA TYR A 210 -17.38 -1.03 48.22
C TYR A 210 -16.38 -1.71 49.15
N VAL A 211 -16.86 -2.67 49.94
CA VAL A 211 -16.00 -3.58 50.70
C VAL A 211 -15.78 -4.82 49.85
N LEU A 212 -14.56 -4.99 49.34
CA LEU A 212 -14.15 -6.18 48.62
C LEU A 212 -13.54 -7.16 49.64
N VAL A 213 -14.26 -8.24 49.93
CA VAL A 213 -13.77 -9.31 50.79
C VAL A 213 -13.08 -10.35 49.90
N HIS A 214 -11.77 -10.50 50.07
CA HIS A 214 -11.02 -11.56 49.40
C HIS A 214 -11.26 -12.88 50.16
N PRO A 215 -11.84 -13.93 49.53
CA PRO A 215 -12.32 -15.11 50.26
C PRO A 215 -11.22 -16.09 50.68
N THR A 216 -9.94 -15.76 50.56
CA THR A 216 -8.85 -16.66 50.95
C THR A 216 -7.65 -15.90 51.48
N HIS A 217 -7.26 -16.22 52.71
CA HIS A 217 -5.88 -16.04 53.15
C HIS A 217 -5.05 -17.10 52.41
N TRP A 218 -3.99 -16.67 51.74
CA TRP A 218 -3.04 -17.56 51.08
C TRP A 218 -2.25 -18.34 52.16
N PRO A 219 -2.13 -19.69 52.08
CA PRO A 219 -1.31 -20.47 53.00
C PRO A 219 0.20 -20.27 52.79
#